data_AF-A0A9D4LDI1-F1
#
_entry.id   AF-A0A9D4LDI1-F1
#
_cell.length_a   1.000
_cell.length_b   1.000
_cell.length_c   1.000
_cell.angle_alpha   90.00
_cell.angle_beta   90.00
_cell.angle_gamma   90.00
#
_symmetry.space_group_name_H-M   'P 1'
#
loop_
_entity.id
_entity.type
_entity.pdbx_description
1 polymer ?
#
loop_
_entity_poly.entity_id
_entity_poly.type
_entity_poly.pdbx_seq_one_letter_code
_entity_poly.pdbx_strand_id
1 'polypeptide(L)' 'MGKVRTSYTAKEKLAAISYAEAHGNRAAGRKFGCNEACVRLWRKLKPSLLRQKKKPTG' A
#
# COMPACT_ATOMS: atom_id res chain seq x y z
N MET A 1 9.59 -20.30 -9.70
CA MET A 1 8.46 -20.17 -8.75
C MET A 1 7.71 -18.89 -9.07
N GLY A 2 6.46 -18.98 -9.52
CA GLY A 2 5.65 -17.80 -9.86
C GLY A 2 5.40 -16.97 -8.61
N LYS A 3 5.72 -15.66 -8.67
CA LYS A 3 5.52 -14.74 -7.56
C LYS A 3 4.02 -14.61 -7.29
N VAL A 4 3.54 -15.20 -6.19
CA VAL A 4 2.15 -15.07 -5.74
C VAL A 4 1.82 -13.59 -5.63
N ARG A 5 0.79 -13.14 -6.36
CA ARG A 5 0.33 -11.75 -6.31
C ARG A 5 -0.44 -11.58 -5.00
N THR A 6 0.22 -11.06 -3.98
CA THR A 6 -0.43 -10.70 -2.72
C THR A 6 -1.42 -9.56 -3.00
N SER A 7 -2.70 -9.80 -2.74
CA SER A 7 -3.73 -8.76 -2.78
C SER A 7 -3.69 -7.97 -1.49
N TYR A 8 -3.49 -6.65 -1.59
CA TYR A 8 -3.54 -5.73 -0.44
C TYR A 8 -4.83 -4.92 -0.46
N THR A 9 -5.51 -4.85 0.67
CA THR A 9 -6.67 -4.00 0.90
C THR A 9 -6.29 -2.52 0.83
N ALA A 10 -7.27 -1.64 0.59
CA ALA A 10 -7.01 -0.19 0.61
C ALA A 10 -6.48 0.28 1.98
N LYS A 11 -6.91 -0.36 3.09
CA LYS A 11 -6.45 -0.04 4.44
C LYS A 11 -4.97 -0.37 4.62
N GLU A 12 -4.52 -1.55 4.19
CA GLU A 12 -3.11 -1.96 4.25
C GLU A 12 -2.22 -1.07 3.39
N LYS A 13 -2.66 -0.76 2.16
CA LYS A 13 -1.94 0.16 1.26
C LYS A 13 -1.75 1.54 1.90
N LEU A 14 -2.80 2.08 2.53
CA LEU A 14 -2.73 3.38 3.21
C LEU A 14 -1.85 3.35 4.47
N ALA A 15 -1.86 2.27 5.23
CA ALA A 15 -0.96 2.09 6.38
C ALA A 15 0.51 2.04 5.95
N ALA A 16 0.81 1.31 4.86
CA ALA A 16 2.14 1.27 4.28
C ALA A 16 2.61 2.64 3.77
N ILE A 17 1.72 3.41 3.12
CA ILE A 17 2.01 4.80 2.70
C ILE A 17 2.34 5.69 3.91
N SER A 18 1.50 5.66 4.95
CA SER A 18 1.69 6.49 6.14
C SER A 18 3.02 6.19 6.83
N TYR A 19 3.38 4.91 6.96
CA TYR A 19 4.67 4.53 7.51
C TYR A 19 5.84 4.92 6.59
N ALA A 20 5.66 4.84 5.26
CA ALA A 20 6.68 5.25 4.30
C ALA A 20 6.92 6.76 4.26
N GLU A 21 5.95 7.57 4.66
CA GLU A 21 6.09 9.02 4.81
C GLU A 21 7.01 9.38 5.98
N ALA A 22 6.99 8.59 7.06
CA ALA A 22 7.84 8.81 8.24
C ALA A 22 9.21 8.08 8.18
N HIS A 23 9.26 6.88 7.61
CA HIS A 23 10.44 6.00 7.68
C HIS A 23 11.04 5.61 6.31
N GLY A 24 10.41 6.03 5.21
CA GLY A 24 10.82 5.68 3.85
C GLY A 24 10.25 4.36 3.31
N ASN A 25 10.27 4.23 1.98
CA ASN A 25 9.58 3.13 1.27
C ASN A 25 10.16 1.75 1.60
N ARG A 26 11.49 1.65 1.77
CA ARG A 26 12.18 0.39 2.08
C ARG A 26 11.80 -0.13 3.47
N ALA A 27 11.69 0.77 4.46
CA ALA A 27 11.26 0.42 5.81
C ALA A 27 9.79 -0.03 5.82
N ALA A 28 8.92 0.65 5.08
CA ALA A 28 7.54 0.23 4.90
C ALA A 28 7.42 -1.13 4.22
N GLY A 29 8.22 -1.38 3.16
CA GLY A 29 8.24 -2.67 2.49
C GLY A 29 8.55 -3.82 3.43
N ARG A 30 9.57 -3.66 4.29
CA ARG A 30 9.92 -4.66 5.32
C ARG A 30 8.83 -4.84 6.37
N LYS A 31 8.24 -3.74 6.87
CA LYS A 31 7.22 -3.79 7.93
C LYS A 31 5.90 -4.43 7.47
N PHE A 32 5.49 -4.17 6.24
CA PHE A 32 4.20 -4.62 5.69
C PHE A 32 4.33 -5.82 4.73
N GLY A 33 5.53 -6.40 4.59
CA GLY A 33 5.79 -7.52 3.69
C GLY A 33 5.56 -7.21 2.20
N CYS A 34 5.57 -5.93 1.82
CA CYS A 34 5.29 -5.49 0.46
C CYS A 34 6.57 -5.05 -0.27
N ASN A 35 6.55 -5.13 -1.60
CA ASN A 35 7.67 -4.67 -2.38
C ASN A 35 7.75 -3.13 -2.34
N GLU A 36 8.94 -2.57 -2.28
CA GLU A 36 9.16 -1.12 -2.32
C GLU A 36 8.49 -0.47 -3.55
N ALA A 37 8.50 -1.17 -4.69
CA ALA A 37 7.81 -0.73 -5.90
C ALA A 37 6.29 -0.59 -5.68
N CYS A 38 5.67 -1.47 -4.88
CA CYS A 38 4.25 -1.37 -4.52
C CYS A 38 4.00 -0.14 -3.66
N VAL A 39 4.82 0.09 -2.63
CA VAL A 39 4.71 1.27 -1.77
C VAL A 39 4.82 2.56 -2.59
N ARG A 40 5.80 2.63 -3.51
CA ARG A 40 5.98 3.77 -4.40
C ARG A 40 4.77 4.00 -5.32
N LEU A 41 4.20 2.94 -5.88
CA LEU A 41 2.99 3.02 -6.69
C LEU A 41 1.79 3.50 -5.87
N TRP A 42 1.60 2.94 -4.67
CA TRP A 42 0.48 3.31 -3.80
C TRP A 42 0.56 4.76 -3.34
N ARG A 43 1.76 5.30 -3.09
CA ARG A 43 1.95 6.73 -2.80
C ARG A 43 1.42 7.61 -3.93
N LYS A 44 1.70 7.27 -5.19
CA LYS A 44 1.14 7.99 -6.36
C LYS A 44 -0.38 7.88 -6.43
N LEU A 45 -0.93 6.74 -6.02
CA LEU A 45 -2.36 6.45 -6.00
C LEU A 45 -3.06 6.83 -4.68
N LYS A 46 -2.37 7.49 -3.73
CA LYS A 46 -2.91 7.84 -2.40
C LYS A 46 -4.28 8.53 -2.48
N PRO A 47 -4.50 9.53 -3.37
CA PRO A 47 -5.81 10.18 -3.48
C PRO A 47 -6.93 9.21 -3.90
N SER A 48 -6.64 8.29 -4.82
CA SER A 48 -7.59 7.28 -5.29
C SER A 48 -7.89 6.23 -4.22
N LEU A 49 -6.87 5.82 -3.45
CA LEU A 49 -7.03 4.89 -2.32
C LEU A 49 -7.88 5.48 -1.19
N LEU A 50 -7.74 6.78 -0.91
CA LEU A 50 -8.60 7.49 0.05
C LEU A 50 -10.05 7.56 -0.42
N ARG A 51 -10.28 7.71 -1.73
CA ARG A 51 -11.63 7.69 -2.31
C ARG A 51 -12.27 6.30 -2.25
N GLN A 52 -11.49 5.24 -2.41
CA GLN A 52 -11.98 3.85 -2.33
C GLN A 52 -12.47 3.44 -0.94
N LYS A 53 -12.02 4.10 0.14
CA LYS A 53 -12.59 3.88 1.49
C LYS A 53 -14.09 4.19 1.60
N LYS A 54 -14.67 4.90 0.62
CA LYS A 54 -16.08 5.32 0.63
C LYS A 54 -17.04 4.44 -0.15
N LYS A 55 -16.59 3.38 -0.85
CA LYS A 55 -17.53 2.43 -1.44
C LYS A 55 -17.79 1.30 -0.44
N PRO A 56 -18.99 1.21 0.17
CA PRO A 56 -19.42 -0.05 0.71
C PRO A 56 -19.54 -0.98 -0.49
N THR A 57 -18.72 -2.02 -0.54
CA THR A 57 -19.04 -3.22 -1.31
C THR A 57 -20.29 -3.80 -0.65
N GLY A 58 -21.45 -3.40 -1.16
CA GLY A 58 -22.69 -4.17 -1.09
C GLY A 58 -22.72 -5.18 -2.22
#